data_AF-A0A6J7BYZ2-F1
#
_entry.id   AF-A0A6J7BYZ2-F1
#
_cell.length_a   1.000
_cell.length_b   1.000
_cell.length_c   1.000
_cell.angle_alpha   90.00
_cell.angle_beta   90.00
_cell.angle_gamma   90.00
#
_symmetry.space_group_name_H-M   'P 1'
#
loop_
_entity.id
_entity.type
_entity.pdbx_description
1 polymer ?
#
loop_
_entity_poly.entity_id
_entity_poly.type
_entity_poly.pdbx_seq_one_letter_code
_entity_poly.pdbx_strand_id
1 'polypeptide(L)'
;MLAAELDASFGRGDIASVRGELASFGSWHGDRAQAPGHAPPEAPSVGSDEVVLATWRQLLDRGLLQEGDPFLGATARAGVARISAARATLLAVATGEAVTISTATGSITLPALVTTMPDDVVWLPANSDGSNPRVTLGAGHGDIVRISGGVV
;
A
#
# COMPACT_ATOMS: atom_id res chain seq x y z
N MET A 1 -4.06 23.11 24.62
CA MET A 1 -3.24 21.87 24.53
C MET A 1 -3.39 21.15 25.85
N LEU A 2 -3.76 19.87 25.87
CA LEU A 2 -4.08 19.08 27.07
C LEU A 2 -3.03 19.21 28.21
N ALA A 3 -1.75 19.32 27.89
CA ALA A 3 -0.67 19.51 28.86
C ALA A 3 -0.81 20.78 29.73
N ALA A 4 -1.29 21.88 29.16
CA ALA A 4 -1.50 23.13 29.90
C ALA A 4 -2.70 23.01 30.86
N GLU A 5 -3.74 22.26 30.48
CA GLU A 5 -4.91 22.03 31.34
C GLU A 5 -4.67 20.98 32.43
N LEU A 6 -3.64 20.16 32.28
CA LEU A 6 -3.24 19.15 33.24
C LEU A 6 -2.13 19.62 34.18
N ASP A 7 -1.71 20.89 34.07
CA ASP A 7 -0.56 21.48 34.77
C ASP A 7 0.70 20.58 34.71
N ALA A 8 0.81 19.83 33.61
CA ALA A 8 1.82 18.80 33.40
C ALA A 8 2.93 19.39 32.52
N SER A 9 4.11 19.56 33.12
CA SER A 9 5.31 19.91 32.37
C SER A 9 5.79 18.70 31.56
N PHE A 10 5.47 18.67 30.27
CA PHE A 10 6.20 17.83 29.32
C PHE A 10 7.46 18.59 28.94
N GLY A 11 8.63 18.02 29.26
CA GLY A 11 9.95 18.63 29.13
C GLY A 11 10.11 19.53 27.91
N ARG A 12 9.83 20.83 28.10
CA ARG A 12 10.24 21.91 27.19
C ARG A 12 11.66 22.30 27.54
N GLY A 13 12.60 21.36 27.42
CA GLY A 13 13.99 21.75 27.35
C GLY A 13 14.18 22.64 26.13
N ASP A 14 15.07 23.63 26.21
CA ASP A 14 15.60 24.23 24.98
C ASP A 14 16.29 23.15 24.12
N ILE A 15 16.64 23.49 22.87
CA ILE A 15 17.28 22.54 21.96
C ILE A 15 18.55 21.92 22.57
N ALA A 16 19.30 22.68 23.38
CA ALA A 16 20.53 22.20 24.01
C ALA A 16 20.22 21.17 25.10
N SER A 17 19.21 21.42 25.92
CA SER A 17 18.72 20.51 26.97
C SER A 17 18.21 19.19 26.38
N VAL A 18 17.35 19.25 25.36
CA VAL A 18 16.84 18.03 24.67
C VAL A 18 17.96 17.24 24.00
N ARG A 19 18.95 17.92 23.39
CA ARG A 19 20.13 17.25 22.82
C ARG A 19 21.00 16.61 23.88
N GLY A 20 21.17 17.25 25.04
CA GLY A 20 21.92 16.71 26.17
C GLY A 20 21.26 15.45 26.74
N GLU A 21 19.94 15.48 26.91
CA GLU A 21 19.15 14.32 27.32
C GLU A 21 19.27 13.17 26.31
N LEU A 22 19.12 13.45 25.01
CA LEU A 22 19.31 12.44 23.96
C LEU A 22 20.73 11.86 23.94
N ALA A 23 21.75 12.70 24.15
CA ALA A 23 23.14 12.26 24.23
C ALA A 23 23.42 11.41 25.47
N SER A 24 22.68 11.60 26.57
CA SER A 24 22.85 10.83 27.82
C SER A 24 22.53 9.34 27.66
N PHE A 25 21.71 8.96 26.69
CA PHE A 25 21.46 7.56 26.35
C PHE A 25 22.71 6.85 25.79
N GLY A 26 23.71 7.60 25.34
CA GLY A 26 24.93 7.05 24.75
C GLY A 26 24.69 6.29 23.45
N SER A 27 25.72 5.61 22.97
CA SER A 27 25.59 4.67 21.85
C SER A 27 25.21 3.28 22.34
N TRP A 28 24.46 2.55 21.52
CA TRP A 28 24.16 1.14 21.80
C TRP A 28 25.44 0.29 21.72
N HIS A 29 25.81 -0.36 22.83
CA HIS A 29 27.03 -1.20 22.93
C HIS A 29 26.72 -2.70 23.06
N GLY A 30 25.45 -3.09 23.08
CA GLY A 30 25.06 -4.50 23.17
C GLY A 30 25.24 -5.25 21.85
N ASP A 31 25.26 -6.58 21.93
CA ASP A 31 25.23 -7.42 20.73
C ASP A 31 23.98 -7.13 19.92
N ARG A 32 24.13 -6.96 18.60
CA ARG A 32 22.96 -6.90 17.71
C ARG A 32 22.37 -8.30 17.60
N ALA A 33 21.04 -8.37 17.70
CA ALA A 33 20.32 -9.56 17.32
C ALA A 33 20.70 -9.95 15.89
N GLN A 34 20.89 -11.25 15.66
CA GLN A 34 21.05 -11.76 14.30
C GLN A 34 19.78 -11.49 13.50
N ALA A 35 19.93 -11.26 12.20
CA ALA A 35 18.78 -11.15 11.32
C ALA A 35 17.95 -12.45 11.41
N PRO A 36 16.62 -12.37 11.48
CA PRO A 36 15.78 -13.56 11.47
C PRO A 36 16.03 -14.35 10.17
N GLY A 37 16.47 -15.60 10.32
CA GLY A 37 16.68 -16.52 9.21
C GLY A 37 15.44 -17.38 9.00
N HIS A 38 14.57 -16.97 8.08
CA HIS A 38 13.46 -17.80 7.63
C HIS A 38 13.54 -17.94 6.10
N ALA A 39 13.42 -19.15 5.60
CA ALA A 39 13.29 -19.36 4.16
C ALA A 39 11.98 -18.72 3.69
N PRO A 40 11.95 -18.07 2.51
CA PRO A 40 10.70 -17.56 1.98
C PRO A 40 9.72 -18.72 1.76
N PRO A 41 8.41 -18.51 1.98
CA PRO A 41 7.40 -19.49 1.61
C PRO A 41 7.42 -19.71 0.09
N GLU A 42 6.92 -20.86 -0.34
CA GLU A 42 6.72 -21.14 -1.75
C GLU A 42 5.73 -20.15 -2.37
N ALA A 43 5.98 -19.74 -3.61
CA ALA A 43 5.10 -18.82 -4.32
C ALA A 43 3.72 -19.48 -4.53
N PRO A 44 2.61 -18.75 -4.36
CA PRO A 44 1.29 -19.29 -4.65
C PRO A 44 1.19 -19.69 -6.13
N SER A 45 0.68 -20.88 -6.41
CA SER A 45 0.20 -21.22 -7.75
C SER A 45 -1.18 -20.62 -7.94
N VAL A 46 -1.36 -19.84 -9.00
CA VAL A 46 -2.65 -19.21 -9.34
C VAL A 46 -3.26 -19.83 -10.59
N GLY A 47 -4.59 -19.88 -10.63
CA GLY A 47 -5.34 -20.25 -11.85
C GLY A 47 -5.27 -19.19 -12.95
N SER A 48 -5.89 -19.48 -14.10
CA SER A 48 -5.91 -18.56 -15.26
C SER A 48 -6.68 -17.27 -14.99
N ASP A 49 -7.67 -17.30 -14.11
CA ASP A 49 -8.49 -16.16 -13.68
C ASP A 49 -8.06 -15.58 -12.32
N GLU A 50 -6.93 -16.06 -11.79
CA GLU A 50 -6.40 -15.68 -10.48
C GLU A 50 -5.02 -15.02 -10.61
N VAL A 51 -4.73 -14.14 -9.67
CA VAL A 51 -3.45 -13.44 -9.51
C VAL A 51 -3.19 -13.15 -8.04
N VAL A 52 -1.93 -13.00 -7.68
CA VAL A 52 -1.51 -12.55 -6.34
C VAL A 52 -1.63 -11.03 -6.26
N LEU A 53 -2.30 -10.52 -5.22
CA LEU A 53 -2.41 -9.11 -4.95
C LEU A 53 -1.12 -8.58 -4.32
N ALA A 54 -0.49 -7.59 -4.95
CA ALA A 54 0.52 -6.75 -4.30
C ALA A 54 -0.02 -5.32 -4.14
N THR A 55 0.08 -4.78 -2.92
CA THR A 55 -0.48 -3.47 -2.60
C THR A 55 0.42 -2.62 -1.70
N TRP A 56 0.44 -1.30 -1.94
CA TRP A 56 1.19 -0.32 -1.15
C TRP A 56 0.53 1.06 -1.16
N ARG A 57 0.91 1.91 -0.18
CA ARG A 57 0.42 3.30 -0.05
C ARG A 57 1.21 4.22 -0.99
N GLN A 58 0.54 5.18 -1.63
CA GLN A 58 1.14 6.06 -2.66
C GLN A 58 1.75 7.36 -2.08
N LEU A 59 1.98 7.39 -0.77
CA LEU A 59 2.31 8.60 0.00
C LEU A 59 1.17 9.62 0.02
N LEU A 60 0.78 10.17 -1.13
CA LEU A 60 -0.41 10.99 -1.29
C LEU A 60 -1.61 10.11 -1.65
N ASP A 61 -2.55 9.97 -0.72
CA ASP A 61 -3.68 9.06 -0.82
C ASP A 61 -4.82 9.47 0.13
N ARG A 62 -5.83 8.61 0.36
CA ARG A 62 -6.97 8.91 1.25
C ARG A 62 -6.62 8.80 2.75
N GLY A 63 -5.42 9.24 3.13
CA GLY A 63 -4.97 9.25 4.52
C GLY A 63 -5.61 10.38 5.32
N LEU A 64 -6.07 10.11 6.55
CA LEU A 64 -6.75 11.10 7.40
C LEU A 64 -5.92 12.36 7.65
N LEU A 65 -4.60 12.26 7.74
CA LEU A 65 -3.71 13.42 7.93
C LEU A 65 -3.58 14.32 6.68
N GLN A 66 -4.14 13.91 5.54
CA GLN A 66 -4.17 14.68 4.30
C GLN A 66 -5.56 15.29 4.05
N GLU A 67 -6.53 15.01 4.91
CA GLU A 67 -7.89 15.51 4.77
C GLU A 67 -7.93 17.04 4.99
N GLY A 68 -8.75 17.73 4.18
CA GLY A 68 -8.94 19.18 4.26
C GLY A 68 -8.05 20.01 3.33
N ASP A 69 -7.10 19.39 2.62
CA ASP A 69 -6.30 20.07 1.59
C ASP A 69 -6.64 19.56 0.17
N PRO A 70 -7.57 20.22 -0.56
CA PRO A 70 -7.96 19.80 -1.89
C PRO A 70 -6.85 20.01 -2.94
N PHE A 71 -5.91 20.94 -2.72
CA PHE A 71 -4.83 21.21 -3.67
C PHE A 71 -3.76 20.14 -3.57
N LEU A 72 -3.42 19.70 -2.36
CA LEU A 72 -2.53 18.56 -2.16
C LEU A 72 -3.16 17.28 -2.73
N GLY A 73 -4.45 17.05 -2.45
CA GLY A 73 -5.21 15.91 -2.99
C GLY A 73 -5.19 15.85 -4.52
N ALA A 74 -5.28 16.99 -5.20
CA ALA A 74 -5.24 17.07 -6.66
C ALA A 74 -3.87 16.65 -7.27
N THR A 75 -2.81 16.55 -6.45
CA THR A 75 -1.49 16.06 -6.89
C THR A 75 -1.29 14.56 -6.66
N ALA A 76 -2.27 13.87 -6.06
CA ALA A 76 -2.21 12.43 -5.85
C ALA A 76 -2.14 11.66 -7.17
N ARG A 77 -1.46 10.51 -7.15
CA ARG A 77 -1.39 9.62 -8.31
C ARG A 77 -2.76 8.98 -8.55
N ALA A 78 -3.18 8.90 -9.80
CA ALA A 78 -4.39 8.19 -10.19
C ALA A 78 -4.33 6.71 -9.77
N GLY A 79 -5.46 6.18 -9.29
CA GLY A 79 -5.62 4.76 -8.98
C GLY A 79 -5.63 3.93 -10.27
N VAL A 80 -4.62 3.10 -10.47
CA VAL A 80 -4.50 2.20 -11.63
C VAL A 80 -4.23 0.77 -11.16
N ALA A 81 -4.76 -0.20 -11.88
CA ALA A 81 -4.38 -1.60 -11.70
C ALA A 81 -3.21 -1.91 -12.63
N ARG A 82 -2.03 -2.22 -12.08
CA ARG A 82 -0.90 -2.62 -12.94
C ARG A 82 -0.90 -4.12 -13.11
N ILE A 83 -0.74 -4.53 -14.37
CA ILE A 83 -0.67 -5.92 -14.82
C ILE A 83 0.49 -6.07 -15.79
N SER A 84 1.01 -7.28 -15.95
CA SER A 84 2.03 -7.56 -16.94
C SER A 84 1.47 -7.53 -18.37
N ALA A 85 2.36 -7.49 -19.36
CA ALA A 85 1.98 -7.60 -20.77
C ALA A 85 1.33 -8.96 -21.11
N ALA A 86 1.81 -10.05 -20.51
CA ALA A 86 1.24 -11.37 -20.71
C ALA A 86 -0.18 -11.45 -20.15
N ARG A 87 -0.39 -10.93 -18.93
CA ARG A 87 -1.72 -10.89 -18.30
C ARG A 87 -2.69 -10.01 -19.08
N ALA A 88 -2.23 -8.86 -19.57
CA ALA A 88 -3.02 -7.97 -20.41
C ALA A 88 -3.48 -8.66 -21.72
N THR A 89 -2.59 -9.41 -22.35
CA THR A 89 -2.91 -10.19 -23.56
C THR A 89 -3.93 -11.30 -23.26
N LEU A 90 -3.77 -12.02 -22.15
CA LEU A 90 -4.70 -13.07 -21.72
C LEU A 90 -6.11 -12.52 -21.46
N LEU A 91 -6.20 -11.33 -20.89
CA LEU A 91 -7.47 -10.65 -20.61
C LEU A 91 -8.03 -9.88 -21.82
N ALA A 92 -7.27 -9.79 -22.92
CA ALA A 92 -7.56 -8.94 -24.07
C ALA A 92 -7.82 -7.46 -23.69
N VAL A 93 -6.98 -6.92 -22.79
CA VAL A 93 -7.07 -5.56 -22.24
C VAL A 93 -5.84 -4.74 -22.61
N ALA A 94 -6.05 -3.49 -23.00
CA ALA A 94 -4.99 -2.49 -23.20
C ALA A 94 -4.83 -1.54 -22.00
N THR A 95 -3.70 -0.81 -21.95
CA THR A 95 -3.53 0.28 -20.97
C THR A 95 -4.65 1.31 -21.12
N GLY A 96 -5.28 1.67 -19.99
CA GLY A 96 -6.40 2.60 -19.89
C GLY A 96 -7.77 1.92 -19.86
N GLU A 97 -7.88 0.67 -20.33
CA GLU A 97 -9.14 -0.09 -20.28
C GLU A 97 -9.41 -0.65 -18.88
N ALA A 98 -10.68 -0.93 -18.60
CA ALA A 98 -11.10 -1.37 -17.28
C ALA A 98 -10.66 -2.82 -16.99
N VAL A 99 -10.13 -3.04 -15.79
CA VAL A 99 -9.89 -4.37 -15.22
C VAL A 99 -10.58 -4.45 -13.88
N THR A 100 -11.23 -5.57 -13.63
CA THR A 100 -11.96 -5.83 -12.39
C THR A 100 -11.22 -6.89 -11.59
N ILE A 101 -10.95 -6.56 -10.33
CA ILE A 101 -10.32 -7.43 -9.35
C ILE A 101 -11.39 -7.78 -8.32
N SER A 102 -11.58 -9.06 -8.01
CA SER A 102 -12.68 -9.49 -7.16
C SER A 102 -12.31 -10.60 -6.20
N THR A 103 -13.09 -10.68 -5.13
CA THR A 103 -13.11 -11.77 -4.15
C THR A 103 -14.58 -12.12 -3.84
N ALA A 104 -14.81 -13.01 -2.88
CA ALA A 104 -16.17 -13.25 -2.39
C ALA A 104 -16.79 -12.03 -1.69
N THR A 105 -15.96 -11.08 -1.23
CA THR A 105 -16.40 -9.92 -0.43
C THR A 105 -16.81 -8.73 -1.30
N GLY A 106 -16.23 -8.59 -2.48
CA GLY A 106 -16.49 -7.45 -3.35
C GLY A 106 -15.59 -7.39 -4.57
N SER A 107 -15.64 -6.26 -5.28
CA SER A 107 -14.84 -6.01 -6.47
C SER A 107 -14.35 -4.56 -6.56
N ILE A 108 -13.21 -4.37 -7.22
CA ILE A 108 -12.60 -3.10 -7.54
C ILE A 108 -12.36 -3.07 -9.04
N THR A 109 -12.86 -2.04 -9.72
CA THR A 109 -12.60 -1.81 -11.15
C THR A 109 -11.75 -0.56 -11.32
N LEU A 110 -10.61 -0.71 -11.99
CA LEU A 110 -9.66 0.38 -12.24
C LEU A 110 -9.15 0.32 -13.70
N PRO A 111 -8.69 1.45 -14.24
CA PRO A 111 -7.95 1.43 -15.51
C PRO A 111 -6.66 0.61 -15.36
N ALA A 112 -6.42 -0.24 -16.35
CA ALA A 112 -5.22 -1.05 -16.44
C ALA A 112 -4.01 -0.19 -16.83
N LEU A 113 -2.85 -0.52 -16.27
CA LEU A 113 -1.56 0.01 -16.72
C LEU A 113 -0.58 -1.13 -16.93
N VAL A 114 -0.33 -1.47 -18.18
CA VAL A 114 0.63 -2.52 -18.54
C VAL A 114 2.03 -2.09 -18.08
N THR A 115 2.64 -2.90 -17.23
CA THR A 115 3.93 -2.61 -16.57
C THR A 115 4.84 -3.84 -16.68
N THR A 116 6.15 -3.64 -16.74
CA THR A 116 7.11 -4.75 -16.57
C THR A 116 7.08 -5.23 -15.12
N MET A 117 6.45 -6.37 -14.89
CA MET A 117 6.22 -6.98 -13.58
C MET A 117 5.95 -8.49 -13.75
N PRO A 118 5.95 -9.31 -12.69
CA PRO A 118 5.58 -10.72 -12.78
C PRO A 118 4.17 -10.94 -13.33
N ASP A 119 3.97 -12.03 -14.09
CA ASP A 119 2.74 -12.26 -14.87
C ASP A 119 1.51 -12.66 -14.02
N ASP A 120 1.76 -13.23 -12.86
CA ASP A 120 0.75 -13.76 -11.93
C ASP A 120 0.44 -12.82 -10.77
N VAL A 121 0.77 -11.53 -10.94
CA VAL A 121 0.63 -10.52 -9.90
C VAL A 121 -0.19 -9.34 -10.44
N VAL A 122 -1.04 -8.77 -9.59
CA VAL A 122 -1.69 -7.48 -9.85
C VAL A 122 -1.27 -6.47 -8.79
N TRP A 123 -0.96 -5.24 -9.22
CA TRP A 123 -0.60 -4.18 -8.29
C TRP A 123 -1.73 -3.16 -8.14
N LEU A 124 -2.22 -3.00 -6.92
CA LEU A 124 -3.26 -2.03 -6.56
C LEU A 124 -2.76 -1.05 -5.49
N PRO A 125 -3.03 0.26 -5.61
CA PRO A 125 -2.85 1.21 -4.51
C PRO A 125 -3.67 0.79 -3.28
N ALA A 126 -3.10 0.92 -2.08
CA ALA A 126 -3.75 0.38 -0.89
C ALA A 126 -4.88 1.24 -0.32
N ASN A 127 -4.94 2.54 -0.66
CA ASN A 127 -5.92 3.49 -0.10
C ASN A 127 -6.06 4.75 -0.99
N SER A 128 -6.22 4.57 -2.29
CA SER A 128 -6.37 5.67 -3.26
C SER A 128 -7.81 5.72 -3.80
N ASP A 129 -8.14 6.74 -4.57
CA ASP A 129 -9.46 6.85 -5.20
C ASP A 129 -9.76 5.61 -6.06
N GLY A 130 -10.93 5.01 -5.83
CA GLY A 130 -11.34 3.76 -6.46
C GLY A 130 -10.58 2.50 -6.01
N SER A 131 -9.59 2.61 -5.10
CA SER A 131 -8.74 1.49 -4.70
C SER A 131 -8.53 1.41 -3.18
N ASN A 132 -9.27 0.51 -2.54
CA ASN A 132 -9.07 0.14 -1.14
C ASN A 132 -9.23 -1.39 -0.96
N PRO A 133 -8.23 -2.20 -1.33
CA PRO A 133 -8.34 -3.66 -1.36
C PRO A 133 -8.75 -4.28 -0.03
N ARG A 134 -8.24 -3.76 1.10
CA ARG A 134 -8.57 -4.31 2.42
C ARG A 134 -10.04 -4.13 2.78
N VAL A 135 -10.60 -2.96 2.48
CA VAL A 135 -12.01 -2.66 2.81
C VAL A 135 -12.95 -3.31 1.81
N THR A 136 -12.66 -3.19 0.50
CA THR A 136 -13.59 -3.62 -0.56
C THR A 136 -13.48 -5.12 -0.88
N LEU A 137 -12.27 -5.67 -0.90
CA LEU A 137 -12.04 -7.08 -1.25
C LEU A 137 -11.87 -7.97 -0.01
N GLY A 138 -11.62 -7.40 1.17
CA GLY A 138 -11.19 -8.17 2.33
C GLY A 138 -9.82 -8.83 2.11
N ALA A 139 -9.00 -8.30 1.19
CA ALA A 139 -7.72 -8.88 0.78
C ALA A 139 -6.55 -7.92 1.02
N GLY A 140 -5.40 -8.48 1.39
CA GLY A 140 -4.13 -7.81 1.62
C GLY A 140 -3.03 -8.24 0.64
N HIS A 141 -1.82 -7.77 0.91
CA HIS A 141 -0.65 -8.15 0.12
C HIS A 141 -0.38 -9.66 0.26
N GLY A 142 -0.21 -10.36 -0.85
CA GLY A 142 0.05 -11.80 -0.91
C GLY A 142 -1.21 -12.65 -1.08
N ASP A 143 -2.40 -12.08 -0.94
CA ASP A 143 -3.65 -12.83 -1.10
C ASP A 143 -3.94 -13.10 -2.58
N ILE A 144 -4.55 -14.25 -2.86
CA ILE A 144 -5.03 -14.59 -4.20
C ILE A 144 -6.36 -13.89 -4.43
N VAL A 145 -6.49 -13.22 -5.57
CA VAL A 145 -7.70 -12.53 -6.02
C VAL A 145 -8.03 -12.94 -7.45
N ARG A 146 -9.30 -12.82 -7.83
CA ARG A 146 -9.71 -13.04 -9.22
C ARG A 146 -9.52 -11.77 -10.03
N ILE A 147 -9.18 -11.93 -11.30
CA ILE A 147 -9.00 -10.85 -12.26
C ILE A 147 -9.77 -11.14 -13.55
N SER A 148 -10.46 -10.12 -14.05
CA SER A 148 -11.16 -10.19 -15.34
C SER A 148 -11.03 -8.87 -16.11
N GLY A 149 -11.04 -8.98 -17.44
CA GLY A 149 -11.22 -7.82 -18.31
C GLY A 149 -12.62 -7.24 -18.11
N GLY A 150 -12.70 -5.92 -17.92
CA GLY A 150 -13.95 -5.20 -17.75
C GLY A 150 -14.57 -4.87 -19.10
N VAL A 151 -15.52 -5.69 -19.55
CA VAL A 151 -16.48 -5.28 -20.57
C VAL A 151 -17.37 -4.19 -19.96
N VAL A 152 -17.41 -3.02 -20.60
CA VAL A 152 -18.45 -2.00 -20.38
C VAL A 152 -19.71 -2.39 -21.15
#